data_AF-A0A0D2XQ94-F1
#
_entry.id   AF-A0A0D2XQ94-F1
#
_cell.length_a   1.000
_cell.length_b   1.000
_cell.length_c   1.000
_cell.angle_alpha   90.00
_cell.angle_beta   90.00
_cell.angle_gamma   90.00
#
_symmetry.space_group_name_H-M   'P 1'
#
loop_
_entity.id
_entity.type
_entity.pdbx_description
1 polymer ?
#
loop_
_entity_poly.entity_id
_entity_poly.type
_entity_poly.pdbx_seq_one_letter_code
_entity_poly.pdbx_strand_id
1 'polypeptide(L)'
;MTWDWGWTFKSTVFKNCRVGIKMDDSSFGVGSITILDSWFENVDVAIATTRNSSQSIRSTASLAMENVKFQNVNNVLMGPAGTDLARSAIAPVESAVFLMVGQLTEL
;
A
#
# COMPACT_ATOMS: atom_id res chain seq x y z
N MET A 1 5.30 -2.17 10.57
CA MET A 1 4.58 -1.42 11.62
C MET A 1 3.78 -2.44 12.42
N THR A 2 3.70 -2.30 13.74
CA THR A 2 3.06 -3.32 14.60
C THR A 2 1.60 -3.00 14.92
N TRP A 3 1.23 -1.73 15.09
CA TRP A 3 -0.14 -1.29 15.38
C TRP A 3 -0.31 0.22 15.10
N ASP A 4 -1.47 0.62 14.56
CA ASP A 4 -2.12 1.95 14.71
C ASP A 4 -3.56 1.90 14.19
N TRP A 5 -4.43 2.76 14.70
CA TRP A 5 -5.69 3.06 14.02
C TRP A 5 -5.44 3.69 12.65
N GLY A 6 -4.46 4.58 12.52
CA GLY A 6 -4.16 5.21 11.25
C GLY A 6 -2.83 5.93 11.20
N TRP A 7 -2.04 5.63 10.19
CA TRP A 7 -0.82 6.39 9.87
C TRP A 7 -1.03 7.29 8.67
N THR A 8 -0.48 8.50 8.73
CA THR A 8 -0.37 9.39 7.56
C THR A 8 1.09 9.69 7.27
N PHE A 9 1.52 9.40 6.05
CA PHE A 9 2.83 9.78 5.52
C PHE A 9 2.64 10.88 4.50
N LYS A 10 3.34 11.99 4.66
CA LYS A 10 3.31 13.11 3.71
C LYS A 10 4.73 13.57 3.38
N SER A 11 4.99 13.85 2.10
CA SER A 11 6.30 14.34 1.66
C SER A 11 7.44 13.41 2.06
N THR A 12 7.18 12.11 2.02
CA THR A 12 8.14 11.07 2.41
C THR A 12 8.79 10.43 1.20
N VAL A 13 10.07 10.10 1.32
CA VAL A 13 10.85 9.43 0.28
C VAL A 13 11.35 8.09 0.80
N PHE A 14 10.95 7.01 0.11
CA PHE A 14 11.42 5.65 0.35
C PHE A 14 12.37 5.26 -0.79
N LYS A 15 13.65 5.06 -0.50
CA LYS A 15 14.68 4.85 -1.52
C LYS A 15 15.61 3.68 -1.20
N ASN A 16 15.90 2.87 -2.22
CA ASN A 16 16.86 1.77 -2.16
C ASN A 16 16.58 0.76 -1.03
N CYS A 17 15.31 0.43 -0.80
CA CYS A 17 14.91 -0.55 0.20
C CYS A 17 14.17 -1.73 -0.46
N ARG A 18 14.22 -2.90 0.20
CA ARG A 18 13.46 -4.06 -0.28
C ARG A 18 11.95 -3.85 -0.11
N VAL A 19 11.54 -3.35 1.05
CA VAL A 19 10.13 -3.04 1.35
C VAL A 19 10.07 -1.61 1.88
N GLY A 20 9.24 -0.76 1.27
CA GLY A 20 9.03 0.63 1.71
C GLY A 20 8.21 0.69 3.00
N ILE A 21 6.95 0.27 2.92
CA ILE A 21 6.02 0.22 4.05
C ILE A 21 5.56 -1.23 4.22
N LYS A 22 5.94 -1.84 5.35
CA LYS A 22 5.36 -3.10 5.80
C LYS A 22 4.20 -2.78 6.75
N MET A 23 2.99 -2.81 6.21
CA MET A 23 1.77 -2.37 6.89
C MET A 23 1.46 -3.23 8.12
N ASP A 24 1.79 -4.52 8.09
CA ASP A 24 1.71 -5.41 9.26
C ASP A 24 2.67 -6.59 9.11
N ASP A 25 3.01 -7.23 10.23
CA ASP A 25 3.79 -8.46 10.29
C ASP A 25 2.94 -9.70 10.64
N SER A 26 1.80 -9.58 11.33
CA SER A 26 1.05 -10.79 11.74
C SER A 26 -0.38 -10.65 12.29
N SER A 27 -0.91 -9.46 12.62
CA SER A 27 -2.07 -9.37 13.55
C SER A 27 -3.23 -8.45 13.15
N PHE A 28 -3.32 -8.05 11.89
CA PHE A 28 -4.24 -7.01 11.40
C PHE A 28 -4.22 -5.73 12.26
N GLY A 29 -3.06 -5.38 12.81
CA GLY A 29 -2.90 -4.37 13.84
C GLY A 29 -2.97 -2.93 13.31
N VAL A 30 -2.79 -2.74 12.01
CA VAL A 30 -2.91 -1.43 11.36
C VAL A 30 -4.30 -1.28 10.74
N GLY A 31 -5.02 -0.24 11.19
CA GLY A 31 -6.34 0.13 10.67
C GLY A 31 -6.22 0.74 9.27
N SER A 32 -5.47 1.82 9.12
CA SER A 32 -5.27 2.47 7.82
C SER A 32 -3.88 3.08 7.63
N ILE A 33 -3.50 3.25 6.35
CA ILE A 33 -2.40 4.11 5.93
C ILE A 33 -2.90 5.09 4.87
N THR A 34 -2.55 6.35 5.04
CA THR A 34 -2.72 7.42 4.04
C THR A 34 -1.34 7.92 3.60
N ILE A 35 -1.10 8.02 2.30
CA ILE A 35 0.17 8.49 1.73
C ILE A 35 -0.13 9.66 0.78
N LEU A 36 0.51 10.80 1.03
CA LEU A 36 0.32 12.03 0.28
C LEU A 36 1.68 12.56 -0.21
N ASP A 37 1.73 13.09 -1.43
CA ASP A 37 2.88 13.84 -1.96
C ASP A 37 4.23 13.11 -1.76
N SER A 38 4.27 11.80 -1.97
CA SER A 38 5.41 10.95 -1.56
C SER A 38 6.02 10.20 -2.74
N TRP A 39 7.22 9.63 -2.54
CA TRP A 39 7.96 9.00 -3.62
C TRP A 39 8.65 7.70 -3.16
N PHE A 40 8.41 6.61 -3.90
CA PHE A 40 9.18 5.37 -3.84
C PHE A 40 10.15 5.24 -5.03
N GLU A 41 11.45 5.05 -4.75
CA GLU A 41 12.52 4.96 -5.76
C GLU A 41 13.39 3.72 -5.55
N ASN A 42 13.50 2.87 -6.57
CA ASN A 42 14.31 1.65 -6.53
C ASN A 42 13.91 0.75 -5.34
N VAL A 43 12.62 0.41 -5.27
CA VAL A 43 12.03 -0.38 -4.19
C VAL A 43 11.39 -1.64 -4.78
N ASP A 44 11.68 -2.81 -4.24
CA ASP A 44 11.09 -4.06 -4.76
C ASP A 44 9.59 -4.16 -4.45
N VAL A 45 9.21 -3.84 -3.21
CA VAL A 45 7.82 -3.77 -2.76
C VAL A 45 7.55 -2.43 -2.08
N ALA A 46 6.75 -1.55 -2.68
CA ALA A 46 6.45 -0.25 -2.07
C ALA A 46 5.63 -0.41 -0.79
N ILE A 47 4.49 -1.11 -0.86
CA ILE A 47 3.66 -1.44 0.30
C ILE A 47 3.39 -2.95 0.35
N ALA A 48 3.68 -3.58 1.48
CA ALA A 48 3.28 -4.95 1.79
C ALA A 48 2.12 -4.93 2.79
N THR A 49 1.02 -5.61 2.44
CA THR A 49 -0.21 -5.67 3.26
C THR A 49 -0.58 -7.11 3.59
N THR A 50 -1.10 -7.32 4.79
CA THR A 50 -1.72 -8.60 5.19
C THR A 50 -3.16 -8.71 4.68
N ARG A 51 -3.67 -7.67 3.99
CA ARG A 51 -5.05 -7.60 3.52
C ARG A 51 -5.37 -8.70 2.51
N ASN A 52 -6.44 -9.45 2.75
CA ASN A 52 -6.95 -10.47 1.84
C ASN A 52 -8.49 -10.51 1.85
N SER A 53 -9.08 -11.20 0.85
CA SER A 53 -10.53 -11.28 0.65
C SER A 53 -11.27 -12.11 1.71
N SER A 54 -10.56 -12.93 2.50
CA SER A 54 -11.14 -13.83 3.51
C SER A 54 -11.07 -13.30 4.95
N GLN A 55 -10.54 -12.09 5.17
CA GLN A 55 -10.46 -11.49 6.51
C GLN A 55 -11.84 -11.18 7.11
N SER A 56 -11.97 -11.47 8.41
CA SER A 56 -13.18 -11.20 9.20
C SER A 56 -13.43 -9.70 9.42
N ILE A 57 -12.37 -8.91 9.62
CA ILE A 57 -12.46 -7.45 9.82
C ILE A 57 -12.15 -6.75 8.49
N ARG A 58 -13.19 -6.34 7.79
CA ARG A 58 -13.09 -5.82 6.42
C ARG A 58 -12.45 -4.42 6.30
N SER A 59 -12.28 -3.69 7.40
CA SER A 59 -11.75 -2.31 7.41
C SER A 59 -10.27 -2.20 7.76
N THR A 60 -9.63 -3.26 8.29
CA THR A 60 -8.19 -3.21 8.62
C THR A 60 -7.32 -3.17 7.38
N ALA A 61 -6.14 -2.57 7.48
CA ALA A 61 -5.20 -2.40 6.38
C ALA A 61 -5.81 -1.65 5.18
N SER A 62 -6.66 -0.66 5.45
CA SER A 62 -7.16 0.27 4.44
C SER A 62 -6.01 1.15 3.93
N LEU A 63 -5.99 1.45 2.63
CA LEU A 63 -4.94 2.23 2.01
C LEU A 63 -5.53 3.33 1.13
N ALA A 64 -5.05 4.55 1.32
CA ALA A 64 -5.32 5.68 0.44
C ALA A 64 -3.99 6.32 0.03
N MET A 65 -3.85 6.62 -1.26
CA MET A 65 -2.66 7.27 -1.80
C MET A 65 -3.07 8.36 -2.78
N GLU A 66 -2.44 9.53 -2.69
CA GLU A 66 -2.64 10.65 -3.60
C GLU A 66 -1.29 11.31 -3.90
N ASN A 67 -1.06 11.61 -5.17
CA ASN A 67 0.18 12.20 -5.66
C ASN A 67 1.43 11.41 -5.19
N VAL A 68 1.38 10.09 -5.33
CA VAL A 68 2.49 9.19 -4.98
C VAL A 68 3.19 8.71 -6.24
N LYS A 69 4.49 9.02 -6.33
CA LYS A 69 5.32 8.61 -7.46
C LYS A 69 6.00 7.28 -7.18
N PHE A 70 5.93 6.37 -8.15
CA PHE A 70 6.65 5.09 -8.14
C PHE A 70 7.65 5.07 -9.30
N GLN A 71 8.95 5.00 -8.98
CA GLN A 71 10.02 4.92 -9.98
C GLN A 71 10.88 3.69 -9.72
N ASN A 72 10.99 2.82 -10.72
CA ASN A 72 11.67 1.52 -10.60
C ASN A 72 11.15 0.71 -9.40
N VAL A 73 9.82 0.54 -9.36
CA VAL A 73 9.12 -0.24 -8.33
C VAL A 73 8.51 -1.46 -8.97
N ASN A 74 8.84 -2.66 -8.47
CA ASN A 74 8.36 -3.91 -9.06
C ASN A 74 6.92 -4.23 -8.65
N ASN A 75 6.59 -4.01 -7.37
CA ASN A 75 5.25 -4.24 -6.82
C ASN A 75 4.83 -3.02 -6.01
N VAL A 76 3.72 -2.39 -6.38
CA VAL A 76 3.22 -1.23 -5.61
C VAL A 76 2.52 -1.70 -4.34
N LEU A 77 1.64 -2.69 -4.45
CA LEU A 77 0.84 -3.16 -3.34
C LEU A 77 0.78 -4.69 -3.30
N MET A 78 1.64 -5.29 -2.49
CA MET A 78 1.76 -6.73 -2.38
C MET A 78 0.85 -7.29 -1.27
N GLY A 79 -0.06 -8.18 -1.64
CA GLY A 79 -0.88 -8.95 -0.70
C GLY A 79 -0.18 -10.23 -0.20
N PRO A 80 -0.84 -10.99 0.72
CA PRO A 80 -0.24 -12.15 1.39
C PRO A 80 0.22 -13.29 0.46
N ALA A 81 -0.44 -13.46 -0.69
CA ALA A 81 -0.11 -14.50 -1.67
C ALA A 81 0.92 -14.04 -2.72
N GLY A 82 1.57 -12.88 -2.51
CA GLY A 82 2.48 -12.28 -3.50
C GLY A 82 1.77 -11.65 -4.68
N THR A 83 0.45 -11.45 -4.59
CA THR A 83 -0.36 -10.81 -5.63
C THR A 83 -0.17 -9.29 -5.56
N ASP A 84 0.13 -8.66 -6.71
CA ASP A 84 0.10 -7.19 -6.83
C ASP A 84 -1.35 -6.73 -7.03
N LEU A 85 -1.89 -6.07 -6.00
CA LEU A 85 -3.29 -5.64 -5.91
C LEU A 85 -3.54 -4.28 -6.59
N ALA A 86 -2.49 -3.55 -6.97
CA ALA A 86 -2.62 -2.21 -7.53
C ALA A 86 -2.18 -2.13 -9.00
N ARG A 87 -1.75 -3.25 -9.58
CA ARG A 87 -1.17 -3.33 -10.93
C ARG A 87 -2.06 -2.77 -12.05
N SER A 88 -3.37 -2.95 -12.01
CA SER A 88 -4.32 -2.41 -13.01
C SER A 88 -4.80 -0.99 -12.68
N ALA A 89 -4.79 -0.63 -11.40
CA ALA A 89 -5.36 0.62 -10.90
C ALA A 89 -4.36 1.78 -10.91
N ILE A 90 -3.06 1.49 -10.94
CA ILE A 90 -2.00 2.49 -11.01
C ILE A 90 -1.48 2.53 -12.45
N ALA A 91 -2.21 3.24 -13.31
CA ALA A 91 -1.68 3.66 -14.61
C ALA A 91 -0.56 4.70 -14.39
N PRO A 92 0.41 4.85 -15.31
CA PRO A 92 1.55 5.77 -15.17
C PRO A 92 1.16 7.24 -15.39
N VAL A 93 0.05 7.70 -14.80
CA VAL A 93 -0.33 9.10 -14.75
C VAL A 93 0.27 9.76 -13.50
N GLU A 94 0.86 10.94 -13.68
CA GLU A 94 1.65 11.64 -12.67
C GLU A 94 0.87 12.08 -11.41
N SER A 95 -0.45 11.86 -11.36
CA SER A 95 -1.28 12.13 -10.19
C SER A 95 -2.53 11.23 -10.19
N ALA A 96 -2.42 10.03 -9.63
CA ALA A 96 -3.57 9.15 -9.40
C ALA A 96 -3.94 9.12 -7.91
N VAL A 97 -5.25 9.11 -7.63
CA VAL A 97 -5.77 8.75 -6.31
C VAL A 97 -6.11 7.26 -6.35
N PHE A 98 -5.40 6.46 -5.56
CA PHE A 98 -5.69 5.06 -5.38
C PHE A 98 -6.31 4.84 -4.00
N LEU A 99 -7.51 4.26 -3.97
CA LEU A 99 -8.23 3.94 -2.74
C LEU A 99 -8.51 2.44 -2.68
N MET A 100 -8.00 1.80 -1.65
CA MET A 100 -8.35 0.46 -1.26
C MET A 100 -9.18 0.54 0.02
N VAL A 101 -10.51 0.60 -0.15
CA VAL A 101 -11.50 0.62 0.94
C VAL A 101 -12.64 -0.32 0.56
N GLY A 102 -12.67 -1.54 1.13
CA GLY A 102 -13.74 -2.52 0.84
C GLY A 102 -13.25 -3.82 0.19
N GLN A 103 -14.20 -4.65 -0.24
CA GLN A 103 -13.94 -6.00 -0.76
C GLN A 103 -13.02 -5.93 -2.00
N LEU A 104 -11.97 -6.75 -2.03
CA LEU A 104 -11.21 -7.03 -3.26
C LEU A 104 -12.10 -7.86 -4.19
N THR A 105 -13.11 -7.23 -4.80
CA THR A 105 -13.81 -7.82 -5.94
C THR A 105 -13.03 -7.42 -7.18
N GLU A 106 -12.70 -8.44 -7.97
CA GLU A 106 -11.93 -8.42 -9.21
C GLU A 106 -12.12 -7.11 -10.00
N LEU A 107 -11.01 -6.40 -10.23
CA LEU A 107 -10.86 -5.38 -11.26
C LEU A 107 -10.25 -6.02 -12.50
#